data_AF-A0A496AQ60-F1
#
_entry.id   AF-A0A496AQ60-F1
#
_cell.length_a   1.000
_cell.length_b   1.000
_cell.length_c   1.000
_cell.angle_alpha   90.00
_cell.angle_beta   90.00
_cell.angle_gamma   90.00
#
_symmetry.space_group_name_H-M   'P 1'
#
loop_
_entity.id
_entity.type
_entity.pdbx_description
1 polymer ?
#
loop_
_entity_poly.entity_id
_entity_poly.type
_entity_poly.pdbx_seq_one_letter_code
_entity_poly.pdbx_strand_id
1 'polypeptide(L)'
;GIVWEPTQADQNEANVDWLPDGLSCVRTDADLPDVKILEADHPLFNAPNRITEKTFKGWGHQGWPTVWEVIGSQKGFDVLMESGGRPAIMEAEFGQGKFLMMAIAPDKYHIAGNDDNTKDMAKLFMENLLFHVEEFAAVEAVGKLTTTWAKLKM
;
A
#
# COMPACT_ATOMS: atom_id res chain seq x y z
N GLY A 1 -8.24 -12.59 5.34
CA GLY A 1 -6.78 -12.49 5.53
C GLY A 1 -6.25 -11.37 4.66
N ILE A 2 -5.27 -10.60 5.10
CA ILE A 2 -4.75 -9.45 4.34
C ILE A 2 -3.38 -9.75 3.75
N VAL A 3 -3.15 -9.33 2.50
CA VAL A 3 -1.83 -9.19 1.91
C VAL A 3 -1.54 -7.71 1.77
N TRP A 4 -0.45 -7.27 2.37
CA TRP A 4 0.04 -5.91 2.25
C TRP A 4 1.43 -5.95 1.63
N GLU A 5 1.58 -5.24 0.51
CA GLU A 5 2.86 -5.05 -0.15
C GLU A 5 3.21 -3.55 -0.19
N PRO A 6 4.11 -3.08 0.70
CA PRO A 6 4.75 -1.77 0.55
C PRO A 6 5.60 -1.72 -0.73
N THR A 7 6.14 -0.55 -1.08
CA THR A 7 6.89 -0.43 -2.34
C THR A 7 7.99 -1.50 -2.50
N GLN A 8 8.02 -2.10 -3.68
CA GLN A 8 9.05 -3.03 -4.12
C GLN A 8 9.79 -2.42 -5.30
N ALA A 9 11.10 -2.69 -5.35
CA ALA A 9 11.95 -2.32 -6.47
C ALA A 9 11.48 -3.04 -7.74
N ASP A 10 11.33 -2.34 -8.87
CA ASP A 10 10.83 -2.97 -10.10
C ASP A 10 11.84 -3.99 -10.66
N GLN A 11 13.13 -3.82 -10.34
CA GLN A 11 14.20 -4.73 -10.72
C GLN A 11 14.05 -6.11 -10.06
N ASN A 12 13.25 -6.19 -8.98
CA ASN A 12 12.94 -7.42 -8.29
C ASN A 12 11.53 -7.95 -8.61
N GLU A 13 10.55 -7.06 -8.77
CA GLU A 13 9.14 -7.44 -8.97
C GLU A 13 8.35 -6.40 -9.79
N ALA A 14 8.76 -6.18 -11.05
CA ALA A 14 7.98 -5.34 -11.97
C ALA A 14 6.55 -5.85 -12.20
N ASN A 15 6.33 -7.17 -12.13
CA ASN A 15 5.02 -7.78 -12.28
C ASN A 15 4.69 -8.66 -11.08
N VAL A 16 3.63 -8.34 -10.35
CA VAL A 16 3.17 -9.11 -9.19
C VAL A 16 2.41 -10.35 -9.68
N ASP A 17 3.13 -11.45 -9.88
CA ASP A 17 2.66 -12.63 -10.63
C ASP A 17 1.94 -13.70 -9.79
N TRP A 18 1.79 -13.44 -8.48
CA TRP A 18 1.11 -14.31 -7.51
C TRP A 18 -0.30 -13.82 -7.15
N LEU A 19 -0.76 -12.70 -7.71
CA LEU A 19 -2.11 -12.21 -7.51
C LEU A 19 -3.15 -13.20 -8.08
N PRO A 20 -4.33 -13.33 -7.43
CA PRO A 20 -5.39 -14.21 -7.91
C PRO A 20 -6.00 -13.69 -9.23
N ASP A 21 -6.65 -14.60 -9.95
CA ASP A 21 -7.31 -14.28 -11.22
C ASP A 21 -8.25 -13.07 -11.10
N GLY A 22 -8.11 -12.12 -12.03
CA GLY A 22 -8.89 -10.88 -12.04
C GLY A 22 -8.15 -9.68 -11.44
N LEU A 23 -7.10 -9.93 -10.65
CA LEU A 23 -6.20 -8.89 -10.13
C LEU A 23 -4.90 -8.84 -10.95
N SER A 24 -4.40 -7.65 -11.22
CA SER A 24 -3.05 -7.46 -11.75
C SER A 24 -2.43 -6.16 -11.25
N CYS A 25 -1.13 -6.17 -10.99
CA CYS A 25 -0.34 -5.01 -10.59
C CYS A 25 1.01 -5.04 -11.30
N VAL A 26 1.30 -4.01 -12.09
CA VAL A 26 2.57 -3.85 -12.80
C VAL A 26 3.20 -2.52 -12.41
N ARG A 27 4.43 -2.59 -11.91
CA ARG A 27 5.26 -1.45 -11.48
C ARG A 27 6.12 -0.94 -12.64
N THR A 28 6.65 0.26 -12.48
CA THR A 28 7.54 0.92 -13.43
C THR A 28 8.60 1.71 -12.68
N ASP A 29 9.82 1.78 -13.21
CA ASP A 29 10.99 2.59 -12.78
C ASP A 29 10.74 4.09 -12.44
N ALA A 30 9.52 4.60 -12.60
CA ALA A 30 9.21 5.99 -12.36
C ALA A 30 8.95 6.29 -10.87
N ASP A 31 9.78 7.16 -10.31
CA ASP A 31 9.62 7.74 -8.98
C ASP A 31 9.01 9.15 -9.06
N LEU A 32 8.07 9.46 -8.17
CA LEU A 32 7.27 10.69 -8.22
C LEU A 32 7.12 11.37 -6.85
N PRO A 33 7.20 12.72 -6.79
CA PRO A 33 7.24 13.47 -5.52
C PRO A 33 5.88 13.82 -4.94
N ASP A 34 4.84 13.88 -5.76
CA ASP A 34 3.53 14.40 -5.36
C ASP A 34 2.54 13.26 -5.11
N VAL A 35 1.56 13.50 -4.24
CA VAL A 35 0.45 12.57 -4.03
C VAL A 35 -0.88 13.29 -4.11
N LYS A 36 -1.91 12.57 -4.53
CA LYS A 36 -3.31 13.00 -4.48
C LYS A 36 -4.12 11.88 -3.84
N ILE A 37 -4.78 12.16 -2.73
CA ILE A 37 -5.67 11.20 -2.08
C ILE A 37 -7.01 11.25 -2.83
N LEU A 38 -7.49 10.09 -3.29
CA LEU A 38 -8.78 9.99 -3.98
C LEU A 38 -9.90 9.67 -3.01
N GLU A 39 -9.64 8.81 -2.03
CA GLU A 39 -10.61 8.32 -1.06
C GLU A 39 -10.27 8.82 0.35
N ALA A 40 -10.42 10.14 0.59
CA ALA A 40 -9.95 10.79 1.82
C ALA A 40 -10.63 10.28 3.11
N ASP A 41 -11.83 9.73 3.02
CA ASP A 41 -12.56 9.16 4.15
C ASP A 41 -12.16 7.71 4.46
N HIS A 42 -11.34 7.08 3.61
CA HIS A 42 -10.86 5.71 3.80
C HIS A 42 -10.05 5.61 5.12
N PRO A 43 -10.17 4.50 5.89
CA PRO A 43 -9.49 4.37 7.19
C PRO A 43 -7.97 4.62 7.13
N LEU A 44 -7.31 4.19 6.04
CA LEU A 44 -5.88 4.48 5.83
C LEU A 44 -5.53 5.97 5.92
N PHE A 45 -6.45 6.87 5.58
CA PHE A 45 -6.21 8.32 5.65
C PHE A 45 -6.96 9.03 6.76
N ASN A 46 -7.89 8.37 7.46
CA ASN A 46 -8.79 9.06 8.38
C ASN A 46 -8.88 8.44 9.79
N ALA A 47 -8.32 7.25 10.03
CA ALA A 47 -8.42 6.59 11.33
C ALA A 47 -7.18 5.73 11.66
N PRO A 48 -6.65 5.80 12.90
CA PRO A 48 -7.05 6.72 13.98
C PRO A 48 -6.56 8.16 13.77
N ASN A 49 -5.61 8.37 12.84
CA ASN A 49 -5.04 9.66 12.56
C ASN A 49 -5.59 10.24 11.26
N ARG A 50 -5.79 11.56 11.22
CA ARG A 50 -6.14 12.26 9.97
C ARG A 50 -4.88 12.54 9.15
N ILE A 51 -4.81 11.95 7.97
CA ILE A 51 -3.74 12.06 6.99
C ILE A 51 -4.27 12.86 5.79
N THR A 52 -3.46 13.79 5.30
CA THR A 52 -3.76 14.59 4.10
C THR A 52 -2.55 14.57 3.17
N GLU A 53 -2.66 15.12 1.96
CA GLU A 53 -1.51 15.26 1.05
C GLU A 53 -0.35 16.03 1.72
N LYS A 54 -0.66 16.96 2.63
CA LYS A 54 0.35 17.68 3.40
C LYS A 54 1.20 16.76 4.28
N THR A 55 0.62 15.66 4.76
CA THR A 55 1.32 14.67 5.59
C THR A 55 2.45 14.01 4.82
N PHE A 56 2.27 13.77 3.53
CA PHE A 56 3.25 13.16 2.63
C PHE A 56 4.27 14.14 2.08
N LYS A 57 4.06 15.46 2.24
CA LYS A 57 4.94 16.48 1.68
C LYS A 57 6.34 16.38 2.27
N GLY A 58 7.32 16.17 1.39
CA GLY A 58 8.74 16.06 1.77
C GLY A 58 9.17 14.65 2.18
N TRP A 59 8.24 13.68 2.19
CA TRP A 59 8.62 12.28 2.37
C TRP A 59 9.59 11.85 1.27
N GLY A 60 10.56 11.05 1.68
CA GLY A 60 11.56 10.49 0.80
C GLY A 60 12.71 9.91 1.59
N HIS A 61 13.71 9.41 0.86
CA HIS A 61 14.91 8.82 1.42
C HIS A 61 16.10 9.10 0.51
N GLN A 62 17.17 9.70 1.05
CA GLN A 62 18.44 9.90 0.34
C GLN A 62 18.33 10.55 -1.05
N GLY A 63 17.36 11.47 -1.22
CA GLY A 63 17.11 12.16 -2.49
C GLY A 63 16.06 11.49 -3.38
N TRP A 64 15.57 10.29 -3.02
CA TRP A 64 14.40 9.69 -3.67
C TRP A 64 13.11 10.33 -3.15
N PRO A 65 12.10 10.49 -4.04
CA PRO A 65 10.85 11.17 -3.72
C PRO A 65 9.91 10.31 -2.86
N THR A 66 8.66 10.72 -2.68
CA THR A 66 7.71 10.00 -1.80
C THR A 66 7.22 8.67 -2.37
N VAL A 67 6.94 8.63 -3.67
CA VAL A 67 6.40 7.46 -4.38
C VAL A 67 7.49 6.86 -5.23
N TRP A 68 7.77 5.58 -5.05
CA TRP A 68 8.76 4.84 -5.81
C TRP A 68 8.09 3.77 -6.64
N GLU A 69 8.62 3.53 -7.82
CA GLU A 69 8.23 2.38 -8.64
C GLU A 69 6.71 2.37 -8.92
N VAL A 70 6.19 3.51 -9.39
CA VAL A 70 4.75 3.76 -9.50
C VAL A 70 4.06 2.68 -10.32
N ILE A 71 2.79 2.40 -10.00
CA ILE A 71 2.01 1.36 -10.68
C ILE A 71 1.65 1.86 -12.08
N GLY A 72 2.26 1.28 -13.10
CA GLY A 72 2.03 1.64 -14.50
C GLY A 72 0.75 1.04 -15.08
N SER A 73 0.31 -0.11 -14.56
CA SER A 73 -0.98 -0.69 -14.91
C SER A 73 -1.54 -1.55 -13.79
N GLN A 74 -2.87 -1.57 -13.66
CA GLN A 74 -3.57 -2.39 -12.69
C GLN A 74 -4.90 -2.90 -13.26
N LYS A 75 -5.42 -3.97 -12.65
CA LYS A 75 -6.79 -4.43 -12.88
C LYS A 75 -7.39 -4.94 -11.57
N GLY A 76 -8.65 -4.59 -11.32
CA GLY A 76 -9.44 -5.13 -10.22
C GLY A 76 -9.17 -4.47 -8.86
N PHE A 77 -8.45 -3.34 -8.84
CA PHE A 77 -8.21 -2.57 -7.62
C PHE A 77 -8.96 -1.23 -7.65
N ASP A 78 -9.42 -0.83 -6.47
CA ASP A 78 -9.83 0.54 -6.16
C ASP A 78 -8.59 1.37 -5.85
N VAL A 79 -8.45 2.51 -6.53
CA VAL A 79 -7.29 3.39 -6.36
C VAL A 79 -7.59 4.39 -5.27
N LEU A 80 -6.84 4.31 -4.16
CA LEU A 80 -7.04 5.15 -2.98
C LEU A 80 -6.20 6.42 -3.03
N MET A 81 -5.02 6.35 -3.66
CA MET A 81 -4.09 7.47 -3.81
C MET A 81 -3.35 7.35 -5.14
N GLU A 82 -3.07 8.50 -5.76
CA GLU A 82 -2.33 8.59 -7.02
C GLU A 82 -1.10 9.49 -6.91
N SER A 83 -0.18 9.31 -7.85
CA SER A 83 0.94 10.20 -8.13
C SER A 83 1.12 10.35 -9.63
N GLY A 84 1.19 11.58 -10.14
CA GLY A 84 1.31 11.84 -11.58
C GLY A 84 0.19 11.21 -12.43
N GLY A 85 -1.00 11.01 -11.86
CA GLY A 85 -2.13 10.34 -12.53
C GLY A 85 -2.00 8.81 -12.62
N ARG A 86 -1.13 8.21 -11.81
CA ARG A 86 -0.95 6.75 -11.71
C ARG A 86 -1.20 6.28 -10.27
N PRO A 87 -1.69 5.04 -10.06
CA PRO A 87 -1.92 4.52 -8.72
C PRO A 87 -0.65 4.50 -7.86
N ALA A 88 -0.78 4.97 -6.63
CA ALA A 88 0.27 4.95 -5.61
C ALA A 88 -0.13 4.10 -4.39
N ILE A 89 -1.42 4.06 -4.04
CA ILE A 89 -1.99 3.09 -3.10
C ILE A 89 -3.29 2.60 -3.71
N MET A 90 -3.46 1.28 -3.73
CA MET A 90 -4.68 0.67 -4.23
C MET A 90 -5.04 -0.56 -3.41
N GLU A 91 -6.34 -0.87 -3.35
CA GLU A 91 -6.85 -2.02 -2.62
C GLU A 91 -7.81 -2.86 -3.45
N ALA A 92 -7.91 -4.14 -3.12
CA ALA A 92 -8.85 -5.06 -3.75
C ALA A 92 -9.33 -6.10 -2.75
N GLU A 93 -10.54 -6.60 -2.96
CA GLU A 93 -11.08 -7.77 -2.25
C GLU A 93 -11.12 -8.98 -3.19
N PHE A 94 -10.74 -10.15 -2.66
CA PHE A 94 -10.88 -11.42 -3.36
C PHE A 94 -11.35 -12.50 -2.38
N GLY A 95 -12.60 -12.96 -2.54
CA GLY A 95 -13.25 -13.85 -1.59
C GLY A 95 -13.38 -13.18 -0.21
N GLN A 96 -12.69 -13.72 0.79
CA GLN A 96 -12.61 -13.15 2.16
C GLN A 96 -11.23 -12.50 2.42
N GLY A 97 -10.43 -12.32 1.37
CA GLY A 97 -9.11 -11.70 1.43
C GLY A 97 -9.13 -10.25 0.98
N LYS A 98 -8.20 -9.43 1.50
CA LYS A 98 -7.95 -8.07 1.04
C LYS A 98 -6.48 -7.94 0.61
N PHE A 99 -6.25 -7.22 -0.47
CA PHE A 99 -4.93 -6.90 -1.02
C PHE A 99 -4.75 -5.40 -0.93
N LEU A 100 -3.63 -4.95 -0.35
CA LEU A 100 -3.22 -3.56 -0.30
C LEU A 100 -1.85 -3.44 -0.96
N MET A 101 -1.82 -2.78 -2.12
CA MET A 101 -0.61 -2.64 -2.92
C MET A 101 -0.20 -1.18 -2.93
N MET A 102 1.09 -0.92 -2.65
CA MET A 102 1.59 0.44 -2.46
C MET A 102 2.86 0.67 -3.25
N ALA A 103 3.00 1.89 -3.76
CA ALA A 103 4.22 2.47 -4.33
C ALA A 103 4.88 3.45 -3.33
N ILE A 104 4.56 3.35 -2.04
CA ILE A 104 5.23 4.10 -0.97
C ILE A 104 5.83 3.14 0.06
N ALA A 105 6.85 3.61 0.79
CA ALA A 105 7.62 2.80 1.75
C ALA A 105 7.51 3.34 3.20
N PRO A 106 6.31 3.37 3.82
CA PRO A 106 6.17 3.87 5.20
C PRO A 106 7.04 3.08 6.20
N ASP A 107 7.27 1.80 5.92
CA ASP A 107 8.19 0.90 6.62
C ASP A 107 9.67 1.33 6.52
N LYS A 108 10.08 1.98 5.43
CA LYS A 108 11.43 2.55 5.31
C LYS A 108 11.50 3.96 5.89
N TYR A 109 10.48 4.78 5.63
CA TYR A 109 10.44 6.18 6.02
C TYR A 109 10.43 6.39 7.54
N HIS A 110 9.80 5.51 8.31
CA HIS A 110 9.82 5.64 9.78
C HIS A 110 11.21 5.40 10.40
N ILE A 111 12.12 4.73 9.70
CA ILE A 111 13.50 4.47 10.16
C ILE A 111 14.46 5.49 9.54
N ALA A 112 14.40 5.66 8.22
CA ALA A 112 15.41 6.36 7.43
C ALA A 112 14.84 7.48 6.55
N GLY A 113 13.68 8.04 6.90
CA GLY A 113 13.12 9.20 6.21
C GLY A 113 14.08 10.39 6.16
N ASN A 114 13.89 11.26 5.17
CA ASN A 114 14.72 12.44 4.92
C ASN A 114 14.91 13.35 6.15
N ASP A 115 13.89 13.43 7.01
CA ASP A 115 13.90 14.19 8.25
C ASP A 115 13.03 13.54 9.33
N ASP A 116 13.06 14.08 10.54
CA ASP A 116 12.27 13.55 11.66
C ASP A 116 10.76 13.72 11.42
N ASN A 117 10.34 14.76 10.70
CA ASN A 117 8.94 14.93 10.31
C ASN A 117 8.46 13.77 9.42
N THR A 118 9.27 13.35 8.44
CA THR A 118 8.98 12.19 7.59
C THR A 118 8.82 10.93 8.43
N LYS A 119 9.70 10.71 9.40
CA LYS A 119 9.62 9.53 10.28
C LYS A 119 8.35 9.54 11.13
N ASP A 120 8.03 10.69 11.74
CA ASP A 120 6.85 10.85 12.58
C ASP A 120 5.55 10.67 11.78
N MET A 121 5.46 11.28 10.61
CA MET A 121 4.29 11.14 9.74
C MET A 121 4.16 9.72 9.18
N ALA A 122 5.27 9.06 8.82
CA ALA A 122 5.26 7.67 8.39
C ALA A 122 4.76 6.74 9.50
N LYS A 123 5.14 7.02 10.76
CA LYS A 123 4.61 6.30 11.92
C LYS A 123 3.09 6.46 12.04
N LEU A 124 2.56 7.68 11.95
CA LEU A 124 1.10 7.90 12.03
C LEU A 124 0.35 7.17 10.91
N PHE A 125 0.92 7.15 9.70
CA PHE A 125 0.34 6.39 8.59
C PHE A 125 0.39 4.88 8.84
N MET A 126 1.47 4.36 9.42
CA MET A 126 1.53 2.94 9.82
C MET A 126 0.53 2.60 10.94
N GLU A 127 0.23 3.53 11.85
CA GLU A 127 -0.83 3.32 12.84
C GLU A 127 -2.21 3.18 12.17
N ASN A 128 -2.52 4.01 11.17
CA ASN A 128 -3.74 3.86 10.37
C ASN A 128 -3.78 2.54 9.61
N LEU A 129 -2.65 2.14 9.04
CA LEU A 129 -2.51 0.87 8.35
C LEU A 129 -2.77 -0.32 9.28
N LEU A 130 -2.18 -0.32 10.47
CA LEU A 130 -2.40 -1.36 11.46
C LEU A 130 -3.86 -1.38 11.93
N PHE A 131 -4.45 -0.22 12.18
CA PHE A 131 -5.87 -0.11 12.53
C PHE A 131 -6.78 -0.71 11.45
N HIS A 132 -6.54 -0.35 10.18
CA HIS A 132 -7.27 -0.92 9.04
C HIS A 132 -7.10 -2.44 8.99
N VAL A 133 -5.86 -2.93 9.09
CA VAL A 133 -5.56 -4.37 9.06
C VAL A 133 -6.22 -5.12 10.22
N GLU A 134 -6.20 -4.58 11.44
CA GLU A 134 -6.77 -5.19 12.64
C GLU A 134 -8.29 -5.32 12.55
N GLU A 135 -8.97 -4.31 11.99
CA GLU A 135 -10.40 -4.38 11.69
C GLU A 135 -10.73 -5.57 10.77
N PHE A 136 -9.91 -5.83 9.76
CA PHE A 136 -10.05 -7.01 8.88
C PHE A 136 -9.57 -8.32 9.51
N ALA A 137 -8.63 -8.27 10.45
CA ALA A 137 -8.10 -9.45 11.13
C ALA A 137 -9.04 -9.99 12.22
N ALA A 138 -10.03 -9.20 12.65
CA ALA A 138 -11.13 -9.61 13.51
C ALA A 138 -12.11 -10.57 12.80
N VAL A 139 -11.59 -11.64 12.19
CA VAL A 139 -12.39 -12.74 11.68
C VAL A 139 -12.58 -13.73 12.82
N GLU A 140 -13.78 -13.81 13.41
CA GLU A 140 -14.11 -14.92 14.30
C GLU A 140 -13.98 -16.23 13.51
N ALA A 141 -13.23 -17.19 14.05
CA ALA A 141 -13.05 -18.49 13.41
C ALA A 141 -14.39 -19.23 13.34
N VAL A 142 -15.06 -19.19 12.19
CA VAL A 142 -16.27 -19.98 11.93
C VAL A 142 -15.86 -21.42 11.60
N GLY A 143 -15.49 -22.17 12.64
CA GLY A 143 -15.28 -23.61 12.58
C GLY A 143 -13.94 -24.07 11.98
N LYS A 144 -13.64 -25.37 12.19
CA LYS A 144 -12.45 -26.04 11.66
C LYS A 144 -12.61 -26.29 10.16
N LEU A 145 -12.40 -25.27 9.33
CA LEU A 145 -12.23 -25.44 7.89
C LEU A 145 -10.80 -25.05 7.51
N THR A 146 -9.98 -26.07 7.25
CA THR A 146 -8.68 -25.94 6.59
C THR A 146 -8.89 -25.32 5.21
N THR A 147 -8.53 -24.05 5.05
CA THR A 147 -8.52 -23.39 3.74
C THR A 147 -7.15 -23.59 3.13
N THR A 148 -7.10 -24.27 1.98
CA THR A 148 -5.88 -24.32 1.15
C THR A 148 -5.70 -22.95 0.52
N TRP A 149 -4.85 -22.12 1.11
CA TRP A 149 -4.38 -20.90 0.47
C TRP A 149 -3.69 -21.29 -0.84
N ALA A 150 -3.90 -20.46 -1.87
CA ALA A 150 -3.49 -20.70 -3.24
C ALA A 150 -2.09 -21.35 -3.35
N LYS A 151 -1.93 -22.28 -4.29
CA LYS A 151 -0.63 -22.90 -4.59
C LYS A 151 0.34 -21.81 -5.03
N LEU A 152 1.17 -21.34 -4.10
CA LEU A 152 2.39 -20.62 -4.44
C LEU A 152 3.21 -21.54 -5.36
N LYS A 153 3.58 -21.03 -6.54
CA LYS A 153 4.50 -21.75 -7.43
C LYS A 153 5.85 -21.87 -6.70
N MET A 154 6.36 -23.11 -6.64
CA MET A 154 7.77 -23.37 -6.30
C MET A 154 8.66 -23.05 -7.50
#